data_AF-A9GLP2-F1
#
_entry.id   AF-A9GLP2-F1
#
_cell.length_a   1.000
_cell.length_b   1.000
_cell.length_c   1.000
_cell.angle_alpha   90.00
_cell.angle_beta   90.00
_cell.angle_gamma   90.00
#
_symmetry.space_group_name_H-M   'P 1'
#
loop_
_entity.id
_entity.type
_entity.pdbx_description
1 polymer ?
#
loop_
_entity_poly.entity_id
_entity_poly.type
_entity_poly.pdbx_seq_one_letter_code
_entity_poly.pdbx_strand_id
1 'polypeptide(L)' 'MSDRAEKRRVLTEEDMTFIAEQLRILDAYPGVVPWSRAELWAAVLDAQLSAKTRREREAVAEVRGALRVLDVLERHFLRK' A
#
# COMPACT_ATOMS: atom_id res chain seq x y z
N MET A 1 7.39 -35.39 10.75
CA MET A 1 8.54 -35.09 9.87
C MET A 1 7.99 -34.45 8.60
N SER A 2 7.67 -33.15 8.71
CA SER A 2 8.38 -32.04 8.04
C SER A 2 8.15 -31.97 6.54
N ASP A 3 6.89 -31.73 6.16
CA ASP A 3 6.53 -31.25 4.82
C ASP A 3 6.07 -29.77 4.86
N ARG A 4 6.40 -29.06 5.95
CA ARG A 4 6.15 -27.62 6.13
C ARG A 4 7.22 -26.75 5.48
N ALA A 5 7.72 -27.17 4.31
CA ALA A 5 8.21 -26.23 3.32
C ALA A 5 6.98 -25.56 2.69
N GLU A 6 6.16 -24.91 3.52
CA GLU A 6 5.20 -23.92 3.09
C GLU A 6 6.07 -22.86 2.40
N LYS A 7 6.19 -22.96 1.07
CA LYS A 7 6.96 -22.02 0.25
C LYS A 7 6.45 -20.65 0.67
N ARG A 8 7.23 -19.94 1.51
CA ARG A 8 6.94 -18.58 1.93
C ARG A 8 6.54 -17.87 0.65
N ARG A 9 5.28 -17.43 0.54
CA ARG A 9 4.86 -16.63 -0.60
C ARG A 9 5.63 -15.33 -0.44
N VAL A 10 6.70 -15.20 -1.21
CA VAL A 10 7.60 -14.06 -1.13
C VAL A 10 7.23 -13.12 -2.27
N LEU A 11 6.75 -11.92 -1.92
CA LEU A 11 6.54 -10.80 -2.85
C LEU A 11 7.85 -10.03 -3.03
N THR A 12 7.98 -9.36 -4.16
CA THR A 12 9.03 -8.39 -4.48
C THR A 12 8.49 -6.95 -4.44
N GLU A 13 9.36 -5.95 -4.50
CA GLU A 13 8.92 -4.56 -4.62
C GLU A 13 8.16 -4.31 -5.93
N GLU A 14 8.54 -5.00 -7.02
CA GLU A 14 7.80 -4.97 -8.29
C GLU A 14 6.38 -5.54 -8.14
N ASP A 15 6.22 -6.64 -7.40
CA ASP A 15 4.88 -7.19 -7.10
C ASP A 15 4.05 -6.20 -6.28
N MET A 16 4.67 -5.49 -5.33
CA MET A 16 3.99 -4.47 -4.53
C MET A 16 3.57 -3.27 -5.38
N THR A 17 4.43 -2.80 -6.28
CA THR A 17 4.07 -1.79 -7.29
C THR A 17 2.87 -2.26 -8.11
N PHE A 18 2.94 -3.46 -8.68
CA PHE A 18 1.86 -4.00 -9.52
C PHE A 18 0.53 -4.08 -8.74
N ILE A 19 0.55 -4.61 -7.52
CA ILE A 19 -0.66 -4.71 -6.67
C ILE A 19 -1.21 -3.31 -6.35
N ALA A 20 -0.34 -2.35 -6.03
CA ALA A 20 -0.76 -0.99 -5.71
C ALA A 20 -1.39 -0.28 -6.93
N GLU A 21 -0.83 -0.46 -8.14
CA GLU A 21 -1.41 0.03 -9.40
C GLU A 21 -2.80 -0.58 -9.67
N GLN A 22 -3.02 -1.87 -9.32
CA GLN A 22 -4.35 -2.48 -9.49
C GLN A 22 -5.42 -1.86 -8.59
N LEU A 23 -5.04 -1.22 -7.49
CA LEU A 23 -6.00 -0.60 -6.57
C LEU A 23 -6.57 0.71 -7.13
N ARG A 24 -5.93 1.34 -8.14
CA ARG A 24 -6.30 2.60 -8.85
C ARG A 24 -6.51 3.86 -8.01
N ILE A 25 -7.05 3.70 -6.81
CA ILE A 25 -7.26 4.75 -5.82
C ILE A 25 -5.92 5.34 -5.33
N LEU A 26 -4.83 4.62 -5.55
CA LEU A 26 -3.47 5.02 -5.18
C LEU A 26 -2.72 5.73 -6.32
N ASP A 27 -3.22 5.69 -7.56
CA ASP A 27 -2.53 6.22 -8.75
C ASP A 27 -2.18 7.71 -8.64
N ALA A 28 -2.94 8.46 -7.83
CA ALA A 28 -2.71 9.88 -7.58
C ALA A 28 -1.60 10.16 -6.55
N TYR A 29 -1.04 9.14 -5.89
CA TYR A 29 -0.08 9.29 -4.81
C TYR A 29 1.33 8.86 -5.23
N PRO A 30 2.38 9.60 -4.80
CA PRO A 30 3.76 9.16 -4.97
C PRO A 30 4.04 7.87 -4.18
N GLY A 31 5.03 7.10 -4.61
CA GLY A 31 5.42 5.84 -3.98
C GLY A 31 4.62 4.60 -4.41
N VAL A 32 3.76 4.71 -5.43
CA VAL A 32 3.20 3.53 -6.13
C VAL A 32 4.21 2.99 -7.15
N VAL A 33 4.78 3.89 -7.96
CA VAL A 33 5.77 3.57 -9.00
C VAL A 33 6.99 4.49 -8.85
N PRO A 34 8.15 3.99 -8.37
CA PRO A 34 8.36 2.67 -7.77
C PRO A 34 7.67 2.54 -6.39
N TRP A 35 7.52 1.30 -5.90
CA TRP A 35 6.96 1.05 -4.57
C TRP A 35 7.82 1.72 -3.48
N SER A 36 7.22 2.66 -2.76
CA SER A 36 7.81 3.32 -1.61
C SER A 36 6.74 3.54 -0.55
N ARG A 37 6.70 2.63 0.41
CA ARG A 37 5.77 2.71 1.54
C ARG A 37 5.88 4.02 2.30
N ALA A 38 7.09 4.55 2.47
CA ALA A 38 7.31 5.80 3.20
C ALA A 38 6.72 7.01 2.48
N GLU A 39 6.97 7.13 1.16
CA GLU A 39 6.44 8.23 0.35
C GLU A 39 4.91 8.16 0.24
N LEU A 40 4.37 6.95 0.06
CA LEU A 40 2.94 6.74 -0.03
C LEU A 40 2.24 7.12 1.29
N TRP A 41 2.80 6.73 2.45
CA TRP A 41 2.27 7.14 3.75
C TRP A 41 2.34 8.66 3.96
N ALA A 42 3.46 9.29 3.61
CA ALA A 42 3.62 10.74 3.74
C ALA A 42 2.55 11.48 2.93
N ALA A 43 2.36 11.11 1.66
CA ALA A 43 1.39 11.77 0.79
C ALA A 43 -0.06 11.56 1.25
N VAL A 44 -0.40 10.38 1.78
CA VAL A 44 -1.74 10.12 2.33
C VAL A 44 -1.98 10.93 3.61
N LEU A 45 -0.97 11.10 4.46
CA LEU A 45 -1.06 11.97 5.64
C LEU A 45 -1.23 13.43 5.25
N ASP A 46 -0.50 13.92 4.25
CA ASP A 46 -0.65 15.29 3.74
C ASP A 46 -2.05 15.53 3.16
N ALA A 47 -2.58 14.56 2.39
CA ALA A 47 -3.95 14.59 1.88
C ALA A 47 -4.98 14.62 3.02
N GLN A 48 -4.75 13.86 4.10
CA GLN A 48 -5.60 13.89 5.28
C GLN A 48 -5.60 15.24 5.98
N LEU A 49 -4.44 15.85 6.17
CA LEU A 49 -4.31 17.16 6.81
C LEU A 49 -4.94 18.27 5.95
N SER A 50 -4.93 18.08 4.63
CA SER A 50 -5.47 19.05 3.67
C SER A 50 -6.97 18.90 3.39
N ALA A 51 -7.61 17.80 3.81
CA ALA A 51 -9.02 17.52 3.52
C ALA A 51 -9.98 18.45 4.29
N LYS A 52 -10.71 19.29 3.56
CA LYS A 52 -11.63 20.30 4.12
C LYS A 52 -13.09 19.86 4.04
N THR A 53 -13.43 19.07 3.02
CA THR A 53 -14.80 18.61 2.77
C THR A 53 -15.02 17.19 3.28
N ARG A 54 -16.28 16.82 3.49
CA ARG A 54 -16.66 15.44 3.83
C ARG A 54 -16.21 14.44 2.76
N ARG A 55 -16.40 14.79 1.48
CA ARG A 55 -16.02 13.94 0.34
C ARG A 55 -14.51 13.68 0.30
N GLU A 56 -13.69 14.70 0.55
CA GLU A 56 -12.23 14.54 0.62
C GLU A 56 -11.83 13.62 1.78
N ARG A 57 -12.46 13.77 2.95
CA ARG A 57 -12.20 12.89 4.10
C ARG A 57 -12.58 11.45 3.84
N GLU A 58 -13.70 11.22 3.15
CA GLU A 58 -14.14 9.88 2.72
C GLU A 58 -13.12 9.27 1.75
N ALA A 59 -12.68 10.02 0.73
CA ALA A 59 -11.66 9.55 -0.20
C ALA A 59 -10.34 9.19 0.50
N VAL A 60 -9.87 10.03 1.44
CA VAL A 60 -8.68 9.73 2.25
C VAL A 60 -8.89 8.50 3.14
N ALA A 61 -10.10 8.28 3.67
CA ALA A 61 -10.40 7.10 4.47
C ALA A 61 -10.31 5.81 3.64
N GLU A 62 -10.82 5.81 2.41
CA GLU A 62 -10.70 4.69 1.47
C GLU A 62 -9.23 4.41 1.13
N VAL A 63 -8.46 5.43 0.78
CA VAL A 63 -7.02 5.33 0.48
C VAL A 63 -6.24 4.73 1.65
N ARG A 64 -6.50 5.21 2.87
CA ARG A 64 -5.87 4.66 4.08
C ARG A 64 -6.26 3.21 4.34
N GLY A 65 -7.49 2.82 4.01
CA GLY A 65 -7.94 1.44 4.06
C GLY A 65 -7.10 0.54 3.13
N ALA A 66 -6.93 0.97 1.87
CA ALA A 66 -6.08 0.30 0.90
C ALA A 66 -4.62 0.19 1.39
N LEU A 67 -4.06 1.28 1.93
CA LEU A 67 -2.68 1.31 2.42
C LEU A 67 -2.43 0.34 3.58
N ARG A 68 -3.42 0.14 4.47
CA ARG A 68 -3.31 -0.86 5.54
C ARG A 68 -3.20 -2.29 5.02
N VAL A 69 -3.88 -2.62 3.92
CA VAL A 69 -3.79 -3.94 3.29
C VAL A 69 -2.38 -4.14 2.72
N LEU A 70 -1.86 -3.13 2.01
CA LEU A 70 -0.50 -3.17 1.48
C LEU A 70 0.57 -3.27 2.58
N ASP A 71 0.38 -2.59 3.71
CA ASP A 71 1.25 -2.70 4.89
C ASP A 71 1.34 -4.15 5.42
N VAL A 72 0.23 -4.89 5.40
CA VAL A 72 0.21 -6.31 5.79
C VAL A 72 0.96 -7.16 4.76
N LEU A 73 0.74 -6.90 3.47
CA LEU A 73 1.44 -7.61 2.40
C LEU A 73 2.95 -7.40 2.51
N GLU A 74 3.39 -6.16 2.70
CA GLU A 74 4.80 -5.83 2.85
C GLU A 74 5.43 -6.52 4.07
N ARG A 75 4.81 -6.40 5.25
CA ARG A 75 5.41 -6.91 6.50
C ARG A 75 5.51 -8.44 6.54
N HIS A 76 4.58 -9.13 5.92
CA HIS A 76 4.46 -10.58 6.06
C HIS A 76 4.93 -11.36 4.83
N PHE A 77 4.98 -10.72 3.67
CA PHE A 77 5.25 -11.40 2.40
C PHE A 77 6.39 -10.77 1.58
N LEU A 78 6.76 -9.50 1.77
CA LEU A 78 7.86 -8.90 1.00
C LEU A 78 9.22 -9.54 1.35
N ARG A 79 10.01 -9.86 0.32
CA ARG A 79 11.41 -10.29 0.44
C ARG A 79 12.25 -9.13 0.97
N LYS A 80 12.95 -9.34 2.07
CA LYS A 80 14.02 -8.45 2.53
C LYS A 80 15.38 -8.96 2.09
#